data_AF-A0A6J8BYV7-F1
#
_entry.id   AF-A0A6J8BYV7-F1
#
_cell.length_a   1.000
_cell.length_b   1.000
_cell.length_c   1.000
_cell.angle_alpha   90.00
_cell.angle_beta   90.00
_cell.angle_gamma   90.00
#
_symmetry.space_group_name_H-M   'P 1'
#
loop_
_entity.id
_entity.type
_entity.pdbx_description
1 polymer ?
#
loop_
_entity_poly.entity_id
_entity_poly.type
_entity_poly.pdbx_seq_one_letter_code
_entity_poly.pdbx_strand_id
1 'polypeptide(L)'
;MERPQNDLRERIKLLLPEFLKFLKPTDVLFKIQGLSGELQEEIYEKEKISRKEAVEKLIDVVTADEDLTEKFVHALTNRGYQRFVDPINEEYPDRGDEFCQEYFAFIIRYMNGEIIENLEPLNICGFLYENQCLEDTDLDAIKAVDHNEGKHKASQELFFRIQRRKNNWPVLFMEALKDSGAEALKAKFDPSSTQEDLVRTGVHVTVGSLQNQDLPQTENNIGNPDEETVKKEMVVAPVQDNGDEEELSAQLSCTGPAEDEDGDRDQAELDSDYEQEKYMKECNEKEFSQPKEIKLRDYQLELAEKALTGKNTVICADTGSGKTWVALHIVQEHLNSKESPKVAFMARTNPLVQQQYTLFKNFLGEKKVYIINKDEKSTVPLKKLMELYDVFFFTPQILINNIEKGDTKIPQFTLLILDECHHTAKGEPYNNLMRKYIKTKHRNADISLPQIVGLTASIGVGAATTEDGAISHMIKIFSNLDVHEISTVEENKQEMKKFVAIPTEEHVKMEVCYDDPCKTIIEQEMKKVEIIYEGTMKGKGVVNTVKICQGENTFQRPILDQSLN
;
A
#
# COMPACT_ATOMS: atom_id res chain seq x y z
N MET A 1 24.46 -39.78 -1.93
CA MET A 1 25.82 -39.22 -1.75
C MET A 1 25.76 -38.37 -0.49
N GLU A 2 26.29 -38.89 0.60
CA GLU A 2 26.46 -38.17 1.85
C GLU A 2 27.36 -36.95 1.58
N ARG A 3 26.92 -35.75 1.95
CA ARG A 3 27.75 -34.54 1.84
C ARG A 3 28.89 -34.65 2.86
N PRO A 4 30.12 -34.25 2.51
CA PRO A 4 31.22 -34.25 3.48
C PRO A 4 30.87 -33.30 4.63
N GLN A 5 31.06 -33.76 5.88
CA GLN A 5 31.04 -32.88 7.06
C GLN A 5 32.11 -31.80 6.84
N ASN A 6 31.68 -30.59 6.47
CA ASN A 6 32.59 -29.45 6.34
C ASN A 6 33.16 -29.12 7.72
N ASP A 7 34.50 -29.04 7.83
CA ASP A 7 35.22 -28.63 9.03
C ASP A 7 34.64 -27.31 9.57
N LEU A 8 34.38 -27.25 10.88
CA LEU A 8 33.78 -26.10 11.59
C LEU A 8 34.52 -24.79 11.27
N ARG A 9 35.85 -24.90 11.12
CA ARG A 9 36.74 -23.79 10.74
C ARG A 9 36.44 -23.24 9.34
N GLU A 10 36.14 -24.10 8.37
CA GLU A 10 35.80 -23.64 7.01
C GLU A 10 34.46 -22.92 6.98
N ARG A 11 33.48 -23.37 7.77
CA ARG A 11 32.18 -22.68 7.89
C ARG A 11 32.32 -21.28 8.46
N ILE A 12 33.16 -21.10 9.49
CA ILE A 12 33.44 -19.78 10.07
C ILE A 12 34.15 -18.88 9.04
N LYS A 13 35.12 -19.40 8.28
CA LYS A 13 35.80 -18.63 7.23
C LYS A 13 34.86 -18.19 6.11
N LEU A 14 33.90 -19.03 5.72
CA LEU A 14 32.88 -18.68 4.72
C LEU A 14 31.98 -17.52 5.17
N LEU A 15 31.76 -17.37 6.48
CA LEU A 15 30.95 -16.30 7.06
C LEU A 15 31.73 -15.02 7.35
N LEU A 16 33.03 -14.95 7.03
CA LEU A 16 33.86 -13.76 7.26
C LEU A 16 33.23 -12.44 6.74
N PRO A 17 32.62 -12.39 5.53
CA PRO A 17 31.94 -11.18 5.05
C PRO A 17 30.79 -10.71 5.95
N GLU A 18 30.07 -11.65 6.57
CA GLU A 18 28.97 -11.36 7.50
C GLU A 18 29.49 -10.98 8.89
N PHE A 19 30.56 -11.62 9.38
CA PHE A 19 31.25 -11.21 10.60
C PHE A 19 31.76 -9.77 10.51
N LEU A 20 32.35 -9.38 9.38
CA LEU A 20 32.83 -8.00 9.15
C LEU A 20 31.70 -6.95 9.26
N LYS A 21 30.47 -7.32 8.93
CA LYS A 21 29.29 -6.44 8.97
C LYS A 21 28.69 -6.34 10.37
N PHE A 22 28.53 -7.46 11.07
CA PHE A 22 27.69 -7.51 12.27
C PHE A 22 28.40 -7.93 13.57
N LEU A 23 29.62 -8.46 13.51
CA LEU A 23 30.35 -8.84 14.73
C LEU A 23 30.99 -7.62 15.40
N LYS A 24 30.80 -7.52 16.72
CA LYS A 24 31.59 -6.64 17.59
C LYS A 24 32.58 -7.50 18.39
N PRO A 25 33.90 -7.45 18.10
CA PRO A 25 34.89 -8.33 18.72
C PRO A 25 34.86 -8.32 20.26
N THR A 26 34.81 -7.15 20.88
CA THR A 26 34.76 -6.96 22.35
C THR A 26 33.66 -7.74 23.06
N ASP A 27 32.53 -8.01 22.40
CA ASP A 27 31.41 -8.71 23.03
C ASP A 27 31.74 -10.18 23.32
N VAL A 28 32.51 -10.80 22.42
CA VAL A 28 32.87 -12.23 22.47
C VAL A 28 34.29 -12.46 23.00
N LEU A 29 35.19 -11.50 22.81
CA LEU A 29 36.62 -11.62 23.07
C LEU A 29 36.96 -12.12 24.49
N PHE A 30 36.32 -11.54 25.50
CA PHE A 30 36.55 -11.90 26.92
C PHE A 30 35.80 -13.15 27.38
N LYS A 31 35.02 -13.77 26.49
CA LYS A 31 34.25 -15.00 26.76
C LYS A 31 34.89 -16.24 26.12
N ILE A 32 35.86 -16.07 25.23
CA ILE A 32 36.62 -17.17 24.61
C ILE A 32 37.65 -17.67 25.63
N GLN A 33 37.39 -18.84 26.22
CA GLN A 33 38.27 -19.41 27.24
C GLN A 33 39.58 -19.94 26.61
N GLY A 34 40.74 -19.52 27.12
CA GLY A 34 42.04 -19.98 26.61
C GLY A 34 42.68 -19.09 25.53
N LEU A 35 42.01 -17.99 25.14
CA LEU A 35 42.64 -16.93 24.37
C LEU A 35 43.65 -16.18 25.26
N SER A 36 44.89 -15.96 24.79
CA SER A 36 45.92 -15.30 25.60
C SER A 36 45.55 -13.83 25.88
N GLY A 37 45.91 -13.34 27.07
CA GLY A 37 45.65 -11.94 27.46
C GLY A 37 46.31 -10.93 26.52
N GLU A 38 47.48 -11.25 25.97
CA GLU A 38 48.18 -10.43 24.96
C GLU A 38 47.38 -10.32 23.66
N LEU A 39 46.79 -11.41 23.17
CA LEU A 39 45.96 -11.40 21.95
C LEU A 39 44.62 -10.71 22.19
N GLN A 40 44.05 -10.84 23.40
CA GLN A 40 42.84 -10.10 23.79
C GLN A 40 43.10 -8.59 23.79
N GLU A 41 44.23 -8.15 24.35
CA GLU A 41 44.58 -6.73 24.37
C GLU A 41 44.89 -6.19 22.96
N GLU A 42 45.59 -6.98 22.12
CA GLU A 42 45.85 -6.62 20.72
C GLU A 42 44.56 -6.42 19.91
N ILE A 43 43.60 -7.35 20.02
CA ILE A 43 42.32 -7.26 19.31
C ILE A 43 41.47 -6.11 19.85
N TYR A 44 41.51 -5.87 21.16
CA TYR A 44 40.82 -4.75 21.81
C TYR A 44 41.32 -3.39 21.33
N GLU A 45 42.63 -3.18 21.28
CA GLU A 45 43.21 -1.92 20.78
C GLU A 45 42.98 -1.76 19.27
N LYS A 46 43.00 -2.85 18.51
CA LYS A 46 42.65 -2.83 17.08
C LYS A 46 41.19 -2.43 16.84
N GLU A 47 40.25 -2.86 17.69
CA GLU A 47 38.83 -2.50 17.53
C GLU A 47 38.60 -1.00 17.66
N LYS A 48 39.37 -0.31 18.51
CA LYS A 48 39.32 1.16 18.66
C LYS A 48 39.72 1.90 17.38
N ILE A 49 40.56 1.28 16.55
CA ILE A 49 41.06 1.87 15.30
C ILE A 49 40.18 1.43 14.11
N SER A 50 39.95 0.13 13.99
CA SER A 50 39.19 -0.47 12.90
C SER A 50 38.53 -1.77 13.36
N ARG A 51 37.20 -1.73 13.50
CA ARG A 51 36.39 -2.92 13.80
C ARG A 51 36.63 -4.04 12.79
N LYS A 52 36.79 -3.70 11.50
CA LYS A 52 36.99 -4.70 10.44
C LYS A 52 38.31 -5.45 10.62
N GLU A 53 39.39 -4.74 10.86
CA GLU A 53 40.70 -5.35 11.11
C GLU A 53 40.72 -6.17 12.40
N ALA A 54 39.98 -5.73 13.43
CA ALA A 54 39.83 -6.49 14.67
C ALA A 54 39.03 -7.78 14.47
N VAL A 55 37.99 -7.76 13.63
CA VAL A 55 37.22 -8.97 13.27
C VAL A 55 38.08 -9.93 12.46
N GLU A 56 38.79 -9.48 11.43
CA GLU A 56 39.68 -10.32 10.62
C GLU A 56 40.72 -11.02 11.51
N LYS A 57 41.39 -10.25 12.37
CA LYS A 57 42.38 -10.78 13.31
C LYS A 57 41.76 -11.78 14.29
N LEU A 58 40.56 -11.52 14.80
CA LEU A 58 39.85 -12.45 15.69
C LEU A 58 39.52 -13.76 14.98
N ILE A 59 38.99 -13.69 13.75
CA ILE A 59 38.63 -14.88 12.95
C ILE A 59 39.88 -15.70 12.58
N ASP A 60 40.99 -15.05 12.24
CA ASP A 60 42.26 -15.73 11.95
C ASP A 60 42.77 -16.50 13.18
N VAL A 61 42.70 -15.89 14.37
CA VAL A 61 43.17 -16.52 15.62
C VAL A 61 42.27 -17.69 16.03
N VAL A 62 40.95 -17.51 16.01
CA VAL A 62 40.03 -18.57 16.45
C VAL A 62 39.96 -19.74 15.47
N THR A 63 40.20 -19.52 14.17
CA THR A 63 40.21 -20.59 13.16
C THR A 63 41.55 -21.30 13.02
N ALA A 64 42.60 -20.83 13.71
CA ALA A 64 43.91 -21.48 13.76
C ALA A 64 43.96 -22.66 14.75
N ASP A 65 43.07 -22.69 15.74
CA ASP A 65 43.00 -23.72 16.79
C ASP A 65 41.56 -24.24 16.92
N GLU A 66 41.41 -25.56 16.90
CA GLU A 66 40.11 -26.24 16.95
C GLU A 66 39.40 -26.04 18.29
N ASP A 67 40.15 -26.02 19.40
CA ASP A 67 39.61 -25.79 20.74
C ASP A 67 39.13 -24.33 20.91
N LEU A 68 39.87 -23.37 20.32
CA LEU A 68 39.43 -21.98 20.27
C LEU A 68 38.23 -21.79 19.33
N THR A 69 38.13 -22.58 18.27
CA THR A 69 37.00 -22.55 17.32
C THR A 69 35.69 -22.90 18.04
N GLU A 70 35.66 -24.01 18.78
CA GLU A 70 34.47 -24.44 19.52
C GLU A 70 34.08 -23.43 20.61
N LYS A 71 35.07 -22.89 21.33
CA LYS A 71 34.84 -21.89 22.37
C LYS A 71 34.40 -20.54 21.82
N PHE A 72 34.82 -20.20 20.61
CA PHE A 72 34.32 -19.03 19.89
C PHE A 72 32.86 -19.20 19.49
N VAL A 73 32.47 -20.37 18.96
CA VAL A 73 31.06 -20.68 18.68
C VAL A 73 30.23 -20.64 19.97
N HIS A 74 30.74 -21.19 21.07
CA HIS A 74 30.08 -21.09 22.37
C HIS A 74 29.94 -19.65 22.87
N ALA A 75 30.95 -18.81 22.68
CA ALA A 75 30.90 -17.39 23.00
C ALA A 75 29.87 -16.64 22.13
N LEU A 76 29.75 -16.98 20.85
CA LEU A 76 28.72 -16.43 19.95
C LEU A 76 27.31 -16.83 20.40
N THR A 77 27.09 -18.09 20.76
CA THR A 77 25.81 -18.59 21.27
C THR A 77 25.41 -17.88 22.56
N ASN A 78 26.35 -17.70 23.49
CA ASN A 78 26.08 -17.04 24.78
C ASN A 78 25.88 -15.52 24.66
N ARG A 79 26.34 -14.92 23.57
CA ARG A 79 26.07 -13.52 23.20
C ARG A 79 24.96 -13.41 22.15
N GLY A 80 24.25 -14.53 21.94
CA GLY A 80 23.22 -14.83 20.94
C GLY A 80 23.40 -14.15 19.59
N TYR A 81 24.59 -14.27 19.03
CA TYR A 81 24.80 -14.08 17.60
C TYR A 81 24.22 -15.26 16.79
N GLN A 82 22.93 -15.55 16.95
CA GLN A 82 22.23 -16.67 16.26
C GLN A 82 22.39 -16.59 14.74
N ARG A 83 22.44 -15.36 14.18
CA ARG A 83 22.73 -15.11 12.76
C ARG A 83 24.00 -15.82 12.26
N PHE A 84 24.99 -16.02 13.11
CA PHE A 84 26.21 -16.76 12.79
C PHE A 84 26.16 -18.22 13.25
N VAL A 85 25.52 -18.50 14.37
CA VAL A 85 25.46 -19.85 14.96
C VAL A 85 24.57 -20.79 14.16
N ASP A 86 23.41 -20.34 13.67
CA ASP A 86 22.45 -21.19 12.94
C ASP A 86 23.07 -21.75 11.63
N PRO A 87 23.71 -20.91 10.78
CA PRO A 87 24.41 -21.41 9.58
C PRO A 87 25.62 -22.30 9.90
N ILE A 88 26.32 -22.04 11.01
CA ILE A 88 27.46 -22.87 11.45
C ILE A 88 27.00 -24.27 11.86
N ASN A 89 25.83 -24.38 12.49
CA ASN A 89 25.26 -25.63 13.02
C ASN A 89 24.39 -26.41 12.00
N GLU A 90 24.38 -26.02 10.71
CA GLU A 90 23.57 -26.61 9.63
C GLU A 90 22.04 -26.49 9.78
N GLU A 91 21.54 -25.65 10.69
CA GLU A 91 20.14 -25.24 10.68
C GLU A 91 19.99 -24.10 9.68
N TYR A 92 19.77 -24.42 8.40
CA TYR A 92 19.45 -23.39 7.41
C TYR A 92 18.07 -22.79 7.72
N PRO A 93 17.96 -21.48 8.01
CA PRO A 93 16.68 -20.80 7.91
C PRO A 93 16.21 -20.83 6.45
N ASP A 94 14.89 -20.82 6.26
CA ASP A 94 14.25 -20.89 4.95
C ASP A 94 14.78 -19.74 4.06
N ARG A 95 15.21 -20.04 2.81
CA ARG A 95 15.86 -19.07 1.90
C ARG A 95 15.00 -17.84 1.58
N GLY A 96 13.71 -17.86 1.92
CA GLY A 96 12.82 -16.71 1.84
C GLY A 96 13.19 -15.56 2.80
N ASP A 97 13.86 -15.85 3.91
CA ASP A 97 14.18 -14.86 4.95
C ASP A 97 15.40 -13.98 4.60
N GLU A 98 16.36 -14.50 3.82
CA GLU A 98 17.60 -13.77 3.49
C GLU A 98 17.33 -12.53 2.63
N PHE A 99 16.44 -12.64 1.63
CA PHE A 99 16.01 -11.51 0.80
C PHE A 99 15.23 -10.47 1.63
N CYS A 100 14.37 -10.92 2.55
CA CYS A 100 13.64 -10.02 3.45
C CYS A 100 14.61 -9.26 4.36
N GLN A 101 15.62 -9.94 4.92
CA GLN A 101 16.62 -9.30 5.76
C GLN A 101 17.50 -8.30 4.99
N GLU A 102 17.95 -8.64 3.78
CA GLU A 102 18.73 -7.72 2.95
C GLU A 102 17.90 -6.51 2.52
N TYR A 103 16.63 -6.71 2.18
CA TYR A 103 15.69 -5.64 1.83
C TYR A 103 15.42 -4.71 3.02
N PHE A 104 15.16 -5.24 4.21
CA PHE A 104 14.97 -4.44 5.43
C PHE A 104 16.27 -3.75 5.87
N ALA A 105 17.42 -4.41 5.76
CA ALA A 105 18.71 -3.80 6.02
C ALA A 105 19.02 -2.69 5.00
N PHE A 106 18.61 -2.86 3.74
CA PHE A 106 18.69 -1.83 2.71
C PHE A 106 17.79 -0.64 3.04
N ILE A 107 16.52 -0.88 3.41
CA ILE A 107 15.59 0.17 3.81
C ILE A 107 16.15 0.95 5.00
N ILE A 108 16.61 0.29 6.06
CA ILE A 108 17.19 0.97 7.24
C ILE A 108 18.44 1.76 6.86
N ARG A 109 19.31 1.18 6.01
CA ARG A 109 20.53 1.85 5.54
C ARG A 109 20.23 3.09 4.69
N TYR A 110 19.13 3.10 3.94
CA TYR A 110 18.72 4.23 3.10
C TYR A 110 17.83 5.24 3.82
N MET A 111 17.04 4.80 4.81
CA MET A 111 16.19 5.64 5.66
C MET A 111 16.95 6.25 6.86
N ASN A 112 18.29 6.14 6.85
CA ASN A 112 19.24 6.38 7.95
C ASN A 112 19.22 7.79 8.57
N GLY A 113 18.50 8.77 8.02
CA GLY A 113 18.35 10.08 8.64
C GLY A 113 17.09 10.14 9.49
N GLU A 114 15.95 10.03 8.83
CA GLU A 114 14.67 10.40 9.41
C GLU A 114 14.15 9.39 10.47
N ILE A 115 14.46 8.10 10.33
CA ILE A 115 14.05 7.10 11.33
C ILE A 115 14.89 7.25 12.59
N ILE A 116 16.21 7.36 12.42
CA ILE A 116 17.14 7.46 13.54
C ILE A 116 16.91 8.77 14.31
N GLU A 117 16.53 9.83 13.60
CA GLU A 117 16.17 11.13 14.18
C GLU A 117 14.87 11.10 14.99
N ASN A 118 13.86 10.36 14.54
CA ASN A 118 12.52 10.40 15.13
C ASN A 118 12.16 9.18 16.00
N LEU A 119 13.02 8.15 16.03
CA LEU A 119 12.79 6.97 16.84
C LEU A 119 13.11 7.26 18.32
N GLU A 120 12.18 6.89 19.19
CA GLU A 120 12.39 6.83 20.64
C GLU A 120 12.80 5.40 21.02
N PRO A 121 14.10 5.08 21.13
CA PRO A 121 14.57 3.70 21.21
C PRO A 121 14.07 2.98 22.46
N LEU A 122 13.91 3.69 23.59
CA LEU A 122 13.45 3.11 24.85
C LEU A 122 11.98 2.67 24.82
N ASN A 123 11.14 3.28 23.97
CA ASN A 123 9.72 2.93 23.86
C ASN A 123 9.51 1.56 23.21
N ILE A 124 10.42 1.15 22.31
CA ILE A 124 10.34 -0.13 21.61
C ILE A 124 11.22 -1.22 22.24
N CYS A 125 12.21 -0.84 23.04
CA CYS A 125 13.10 -1.79 23.72
C CYS A 125 12.34 -2.77 24.62
N GLY A 126 11.25 -2.36 25.27
CA GLY A 126 10.43 -3.24 26.11
C GLY A 126 9.83 -4.41 25.32
N PHE A 127 9.15 -4.10 24.22
CA PHE A 127 8.57 -5.10 23.32
C PHE A 127 9.64 -6.03 22.73
N LEU A 128 10.77 -5.45 22.29
CA LEU A 128 11.88 -6.21 21.71
C LEU A 128 12.55 -7.12 22.76
N TYR A 129 12.62 -6.70 24.01
CA TYR A 129 13.12 -7.53 25.12
C TYR A 129 12.17 -8.69 25.43
N GLU A 130 10.87 -8.42 25.56
CA GLU A 130 9.86 -9.45 25.83
C GLU A 130 9.81 -10.54 24.74
N ASN A 131 10.05 -10.15 23.49
CA ASN A 131 10.10 -11.07 22.34
C ASN A 131 11.48 -11.69 22.10
N GLN A 132 12.42 -11.56 23.05
CA GLN A 132 13.78 -12.12 22.99
C GLN A 132 14.59 -11.63 21.77
N CYS A 133 14.33 -10.40 21.32
CA CYS A 133 15.12 -9.70 20.33
C CYS A 133 16.24 -8.86 20.99
N LEU A 134 16.12 -8.55 22.28
CA LEU A 134 17.14 -7.90 23.12
C LEU A 134 17.33 -8.66 24.45
N GLU A 135 18.53 -8.59 25.03
CA GLU A 135 18.84 -9.09 26.38
C GLU A 135 19.11 -7.95 27.38
N ASP A 136 19.25 -8.27 28.68
CA ASP A 136 19.50 -7.26 29.73
C ASP A 136 20.74 -6.40 29.42
N THR A 137 21.82 -7.02 28.93
CA THR A 137 23.05 -6.30 28.57
C THR A 137 22.88 -5.40 27.35
N ASP A 138 21.92 -5.70 26.48
CA ASP A 138 21.57 -4.87 25.33
C ASP A 138 20.79 -3.65 25.77
N LEU A 139 19.80 -3.87 26.63
CA LEU A 139 18.97 -2.82 27.20
C LEU A 139 19.80 -1.81 28.01
N ASP A 140 20.72 -2.30 28.85
CA ASP A 140 21.57 -1.43 29.68
C ASP A 140 22.52 -0.58 28.83
N ALA A 141 23.06 -1.15 27.75
CA ALA A 141 23.93 -0.41 26.85
C ALA A 141 23.16 0.64 26.04
N ILE A 142 21.96 0.31 25.53
CA ILE A 142 21.11 1.28 24.82
C ILE A 142 20.71 2.42 25.74
N LYS A 143 20.30 2.12 26.98
CA LYS A 143 20.00 3.13 28.01
C LYS A 143 21.21 4.01 28.33
N ALA A 144 22.41 3.42 28.42
CA ALA A 144 23.64 4.18 28.66
C ALA A 144 23.98 5.12 27.50
N VAL A 145 23.82 4.68 26.25
CA VAL A 145 24.04 5.53 25.06
C VAL A 145 22.97 6.61 24.97
N ASP A 146 21.71 6.31 25.28
CA ASP A 146 20.61 7.29 25.29
C ASP A 146 20.88 8.43 26.28
N HIS A 147 21.34 8.07 27.48
CA HIS A 147 21.66 9.04 28.52
C HIS A 147 22.91 9.87 28.23
N ASN A 148 23.98 9.26 27.69
CA ASN A 148 25.28 9.91 27.54
C ASN A 148 25.47 10.61 26.19
N GLU A 149 24.87 10.07 25.13
CA GLU A 149 25.15 10.43 23.75
C GLU A 149 23.90 10.81 22.94
N GLY A 150 22.71 10.66 23.55
CA GLY A 150 21.44 11.09 23.00
C GLY A 150 20.73 10.05 22.14
N LYS A 151 19.44 10.32 21.89
CA LYS A 151 18.48 9.41 21.24
C LYS A 151 18.95 8.89 19.88
N HIS A 152 19.53 9.77 19.06
CA HIS A 152 20.03 9.40 17.73
C HIS A 152 21.08 8.28 17.79
N LYS A 153 22.05 8.38 18.68
CA LYS A 153 23.10 7.36 18.85
C LYS A 153 22.55 6.11 19.53
N ALA A 154 21.58 6.25 20.42
CA ALA A 154 20.88 5.11 21.02
C ALA A 154 20.03 4.34 20.00
N SER A 155 19.38 5.02 19.06
CA SER A 155 18.68 4.41 17.93
C SER A 155 19.64 3.64 17.03
N GLN A 156 20.82 4.19 16.73
CA GLN A 156 21.87 3.47 16.00
C GLN A 156 22.34 2.22 16.75
N GLU A 157 22.58 2.33 18.06
CA GLU A 157 23.00 1.21 18.89
C GLU A 157 21.91 0.12 18.99
N LEU A 158 20.65 0.51 19.07
CA LEU A 158 19.50 -0.40 19.03
C LEU A 158 19.45 -1.16 17.71
N PHE A 159 19.50 -0.47 16.56
CA PHE A 159 19.51 -1.11 15.24
C PHE A 159 20.69 -2.06 15.09
N PHE A 160 21.87 -1.65 15.56
CA PHE A 160 23.04 -2.48 15.50
C PHE A 160 22.92 -3.74 16.37
N ARG A 161 22.15 -3.73 17.45
CA ARG A 161 21.93 -4.89 18.32
C ARG A 161 20.87 -5.85 17.78
N ILE A 162 19.73 -5.34 17.31
CA ILE A 162 18.65 -6.20 16.77
C ILE A 162 19.10 -6.95 15.51
N GLN A 163 19.94 -6.35 14.67
CA GLN A 163 20.47 -6.97 13.44
C GLN A 163 21.41 -8.16 13.69
N ARG A 164 21.95 -8.29 14.90
CA ARG A 164 22.84 -9.41 15.28
C ARG A 164 22.07 -10.66 15.70
N ARG A 165 20.80 -10.50 16.08
CA ARG A 165 19.96 -11.55 16.70
C ARG A 165 19.08 -12.23 15.64
N LYS A 166 18.06 -12.97 16.10
CA LYS A 166 17.15 -13.84 15.32
C LYS A 166 16.75 -13.29 13.95
N ASN A 167 16.57 -14.20 12.99
CA ASN A 167 16.20 -13.89 11.61
C ASN A 167 14.89 -13.11 11.43
N ASN A 168 14.01 -13.10 12.43
CA ASN A 168 12.71 -12.41 12.41
C ASN A 168 12.72 -11.00 13.04
N TRP A 169 13.88 -10.44 13.40
CA TRP A 169 13.97 -9.10 13.96
C TRP A 169 13.24 -8.00 13.13
N PRO A 170 13.16 -8.05 11.77
CA PRO A 170 12.43 -7.02 11.03
C PRO A 170 10.93 -7.02 11.34
N VAL A 171 10.35 -8.20 11.51
CA VAL A 171 8.93 -8.37 11.85
C VAL A 171 8.67 -7.87 13.27
N LEU A 172 9.51 -8.29 14.22
CA LEU A 172 9.41 -7.87 15.62
C LEU A 172 9.63 -6.36 15.78
N PHE A 173 10.50 -5.76 14.97
CA PHE A 173 10.71 -4.32 14.95
C PHE A 173 9.48 -3.57 14.43
N MET A 174 8.85 -4.06 13.36
CA MET A 174 7.61 -3.48 12.83
C MET A 174 6.43 -3.60 13.81
N GLU A 175 6.35 -4.72 14.54
CA GLU A 175 5.36 -4.91 15.61
C GLU A 175 5.64 -3.98 16.80
N ALA A 176 6.91 -3.81 17.19
CA ALA A 176 7.28 -2.87 18.25
C ALA A 176 6.95 -1.41 17.88
N LEU A 177 7.12 -1.02 16.61
CA LEU A 177 6.71 0.30 16.12
C LEU A 177 5.19 0.51 16.21
N LYS A 178 4.40 -0.56 16.00
CA LYS A 178 2.95 -0.52 16.16
C LYS A 178 2.55 -0.31 17.62
N ASP A 179 3.14 -1.07 18.53
CA ASP A 179 2.81 -1.03 19.96
C ASP A 179 3.29 0.27 20.64
N SER A 180 4.37 0.87 20.15
CA SER A 180 4.88 2.16 20.66
C SER A 180 4.08 3.39 20.21
N GLY A 181 3.06 3.21 19.35
CA GLY A 181 2.27 4.32 18.79
C GLY A 181 3.01 5.13 17.73
N ALA A 182 4.13 4.62 17.19
CA ALA A 182 4.91 5.25 16.13
C ALA A 182 4.33 4.96 14.73
N GLU A 183 3.02 5.16 14.56
CA GLU A 183 2.29 4.82 13.32
C GLU A 183 2.83 5.60 12.09
N ALA A 184 3.30 6.82 12.30
CA ALA A 184 3.91 7.68 11.26
C ALA A 184 5.18 7.05 10.65
N LEU A 185 5.99 6.37 11.45
CA LEU A 185 7.19 5.69 10.96
C LEU A 185 6.82 4.38 10.27
N LYS A 186 5.79 3.67 10.75
CA LYS A 186 5.29 2.42 10.18
C LYS A 186 4.76 2.58 8.76
N ALA A 187 4.00 3.64 8.48
CA ALA A 187 3.44 3.91 7.15
C ALA A 187 4.53 4.05 6.06
N LYS A 188 5.76 4.43 6.44
CA LYS A 188 6.89 4.50 5.50
C LYS A 188 7.53 3.15 5.17
N PHE A 189 7.29 2.13 6.01
CA PHE A 189 7.82 0.78 5.82
C PHE A 189 6.85 -0.17 5.11
N ASP A 190 5.56 0.18 5.05
CA ASP A 190 4.54 -0.65 4.42
C ASP A 190 4.37 -0.22 2.94
N PRO A 191 4.80 -1.05 1.97
CA PRO A 191 4.68 -0.74 0.55
C PRO A 191 3.22 -0.64 0.07
N SER A 192 2.23 -0.96 0.91
CA SER A 192 0.80 -0.78 0.65
C SER A 192 0.22 0.52 1.22
N SER A 193 1.00 1.30 1.98
CA SER A 193 0.55 2.58 2.54
C SER A 193 0.29 3.60 1.44
N THR A 194 -0.88 4.22 1.47
CA THR A 194 -1.23 5.25 0.50
C THR A 194 -0.62 6.61 0.89
N GLN A 195 -0.48 7.53 -0.07
CA GLN A 195 -0.07 8.91 0.24
C GLN A 195 -0.99 9.58 1.27
N GLU A 196 -2.25 9.16 1.35
CA GLU A 196 -3.23 9.69 2.30
C GLU A 196 -2.92 9.27 3.74
N ASP A 197 -2.44 8.04 3.94
CA ASP A 197 -2.05 7.49 5.24
C ASP A 197 -0.79 8.18 5.80
N LEU A 198 0.14 8.56 4.91
CA LEU A 198 1.35 9.33 5.26
C LEU A 198 1.03 10.78 5.66
N VAL A 199 0.04 11.39 5.00
CA VAL A 199 -0.41 12.77 5.29
C VAL A 199 -1.20 12.84 6.61
N ARG A 200 -2.07 11.85 6.90
CA ARG A 200 -2.80 11.76 8.19
C ARG A 200 -1.88 11.68 9.41
N THR A 201 -0.67 11.14 9.25
CA THR A 201 0.32 10.99 10.32
C THR A 201 1.27 12.18 10.45
N GLY A 202 1.03 13.27 9.72
CA GLY A 202 1.75 14.55 9.85
C GLY A 202 3.05 14.63 9.05
N VAL A 203 3.23 13.80 8.02
CA VAL A 203 4.43 13.80 7.18
C VAL A 203 4.08 14.15 5.72
N HIS A 204 4.67 15.22 5.19
CA HIS A 204 4.60 15.53 3.76
C HIS A 204 5.69 14.76 2.99
N VAL A 205 5.28 13.91 2.05
CA VAL A 205 6.17 13.26 1.08
C VAL A 205 5.75 13.65 -0.33
N THR A 206 6.58 14.44 -1.02
CA THR A 206 6.41 14.73 -2.45
C THR A 206 7.01 13.59 -3.26
N VAL A 207 6.18 12.83 -3.99
CA VAL A 207 6.64 11.74 -4.86
C VAL A 207 6.70 12.23 -6.30
N GLY A 208 7.91 12.29 -6.86
CA GLY A 208 8.14 12.47 -8.29
C GLY A 208 7.81 11.19 -9.06
N SER A 209 6.98 11.30 -10.08
CA SER A 209 6.63 10.22 -11.02
C SER A 209 7.85 9.65 -11.73
N LEU A 210 7.98 8.31 -11.76
CA LEU A 210 8.78 7.61 -12.74
C LEU A 210 7.85 6.85 -13.69
N GLN A 211 7.84 7.31 -14.94
CA GLN A 211 7.21 6.63 -16.06
C GLN A 211 7.98 5.36 -16.44
N ASN A 212 7.23 4.35 -16.86
CA ASN A 212 7.71 3.09 -17.44
C ASN A 212 8.71 3.34 -18.57
N GLN A 213 9.86 2.67 -18.53
CA GLN A 213 10.70 2.45 -19.70
C GLN A 213 10.93 0.94 -19.89
N ASP A 214 10.67 0.54 -21.13
CA ASP A 214 10.76 -0.80 -21.67
C ASP A 214 12.17 -1.42 -21.55
N LEU A 215 12.18 -2.72 -21.28
CA LEU A 215 13.37 -3.58 -21.32
C LEU A 215 13.79 -3.84 -22.78
N PRO A 216 15.07 -3.68 -23.17
CA PRO A 216 15.55 -4.15 -24.45
C PRO A 216 15.87 -5.64 -24.40
N GLN A 217 15.23 -6.43 -25.26
CA GLN A 217 15.59 -7.82 -25.53
C GLN A 217 16.77 -7.87 -26.51
N THR A 218 17.82 -8.58 -26.12
CA THR A 218 19.02 -8.84 -26.92
C THR A 218 18.78 -9.90 -27.99
N GLU A 219 19.17 -9.58 -29.21
CA GLU A 219 19.29 -10.46 -30.36
C GLU A 219 20.28 -11.61 -30.12
N ASN A 220 19.97 -12.79 -30.69
CA ASN A 220 20.98 -13.71 -31.21
C ASN A 220 20.41 -14.43 -32.44
N ASN A 221 20.95 -14.05 -33.60
CA ASN A 221 20.73 -14.64 -34.92
C ASN A 221 21.75 -15.75 -35.20
N ILE A 222 21.29 -16.96 -35.54
CA ILE A 222 21.90 -17.92 -36.50
C ILE A 222 20.75 -18.89 -36.88
N GLY A 223 20.36 -19.23 -38.11
CA GLY A 223 20.72 -18.92 -39.49
C GLY A 223 19.76 -19.70 -40.43
N ASN A 224 19.42 -19.06 -41.56
CA ASN A 224 18.76 -19.45 -42.82
C ASN A 224 18.91 -20.91 -43.35
N PRO A 225 18.30 -21.31 -44.52
CA PRO A 225 17.17 -20.74 -45.31
C PRO A 225 16.23 -21.80 -45.98
N ASP A 226 15.25 -21.31 -46.75
CA ASP A 226 14.84 -21.72 -48.13
C ASP A 226 13.35 -22.06 -48.40
N GLU A 227 12.89 -21.48 -49.54
CA GLU A 227 11.79 -21.89 -50.45
C GLU A 227 10.32 -21.79 -49.96
N GLU A 228 9.29 -21.48 -50.74
CA GLU A 228 9.04 -20.95 -52.09
C GLU A 228 7.51 -20.69 -52.18
N THR A 229 7.09 -19.69 -52.96
CA THR A 229 5.92 -19.69 -53.88
C THR A 229 4.47 -19.96 -53.37
N VAL A 230 3.55 -19.01 -53.67
CA VAL A 230 2.40 -19.12 -54.61
C VAL A 230 1.25 -18.15 -54.25
N LYS A 231 0.82 -17.44 -55.30
CA LYS A 231 -0.27 -16.46 -55.48
C LYS A 231 -1.69 -17.03 -55.34
N LYS A 232 -2.68 -16.17 -55.04
CA LYS A 232 -3.85 -15.78 -55.90
C LYS A 232 -4.92 -15.05 -55.08
N GLU A 233 -5.15 -13.76 -55.33
CA GLU A 233 -6.14 -13.16 -56.28
C GLU A 233 -7.53 -12.92 -55.62
N MET A 234 -7.94 -11.66 -55.37
CA MET A 234 -8.66 -10.70 -56.27
C MET A 234 -10.20 -10.86 -56.08
N VAL A 235 -11.08 -9.86 -55.92
CA VAL A 235 -11.41 -8.70 -56.77
C VAL A 235 -12.41 -7.75 -56.04
N VAL A 236 -12.04 -6.47 -55.93
CA VAL A 236 -12.71 -5.20 -56.33
C VAL A 236 -14.15 -4.80 -55.86
N ALA A 237 -14.15 -3.67 -55.12
CA ALA A 237 -14.92 -2.38 -55.14
C ALA A 237 -16.07 -2.13 -56.15
N PRO A 238 -16.92 -1.06 -56.02
CA PRO A 238 -16.52 0.37 -56.15
C PRO A 238 -17.00 1.30 -54.99
N VAL A 239 -16.27 2.35 -54.54
CA VAL A 239 -16.05 3.72 -55.14
C VAL A 239 -17.32 4.60 -54.98
N GLN A 240 -17.34 5.89 -54.59
CA GLN A 240 -16.46 7.08 -54.66
C GLN A 240 -16.94 8.04 -53.52
N ASP A 241 -16.09 8.68 -52.70
CA ASP A 241 -15.16 9.79 -52.98
C ASP A 241 -15.82 11.19 -52.86
N ASN A 242 -15.20 12.05 -52.06
CA ASN A 242 -14.66 13.34 -52.50
C ASN A 242 -14.32 14.21 -51.28
N GLY A 243 -13.08 14.70 -51.25
CA GLY A 243 -12.80 16.06 -50.80
C GLY A 243 -11.63 16.19 -49.85
N ASP A 244 -10.42 16.18 -50.41
CA ASP A 244 -9.17 16.69 -49.84
C ASP A 244 -9.29 18.13 -49.31
N GLU A 245 -8.43 18.51 -48.37
CA GLU A 245 -7.46 19.59 -48.61
C GLU A 245 -6.44 19.75 -47.46
N GLU A 246 -5.31 20.31 -47.85
CA GLU A 246 -3.95 20.18 -47.34
C GLU A 246 -3.61 20.94 -46.04
N GLU A 247 -2.55 20.40 -45.45
CA GLU A 247 -1.56 20.97 -44.55
C GLU A 247 -1.12 22.41 -44.91
N LEU A 248 -1.15 23.34 -43.94
CA LEU A 248 -0.20 24.44 -43.92
C LEU A 248 0.17 24.87 -42.50
N SER A 249 1.46 24.78 -42.26
CA SER A 249 2.18 25.23 -41.08
C SER A 249 2.19 26.76 -40.99
N ALA A 250 1.78 27.28 -39.84
CA ALA A 250 2.12 28.64 -39.42
C ALA A 250 2.31 28.66 -37.90
N GLN A 251 3.57 28.80 -37.50
CA GLN A 251 3.98 29.17 -36.16
C GLN A 251 3.45 30.57 -35.84
N LEU A 252 2.70 30.72 -34.75
CA LEU A 252 2.64 31.94 -33.97
C LEU A 252 2.34 31.59 -32.51
N SER A 253 3.37 31.77 -31.71
CA SER A 253 3.40 31.76 -30.25
C SER A 253 2.45 32.79 -29.67
N CYS A 254 1.60 32.39 -28.72
CA CYS A 254 1.21 33.19 -27.56
C CYS A 254 0.77 32.26 -26.44
N THR A 255 1.60 32.20 -25.40
CA THR A 255 1.46 31.49 -24.14
C THR A 255 0.39 32.12 -23.24
N GLY A 256 -0.50 31.31 -22.69
CA GLY A 256 -1.38 31.61 -21.55
C GLY A 256 -1.55 30.31 -20.73
N PRO A 257 -1.55 30.37 -19.38
CA PRO A 257 -1.30 29.22 -18.54
C PRO A 257 -2.49 28.28 -18.46
N ALA A 258 -2.20 26.97 -18.54
CA ALA A 258 -3.14 25.91 -18.19
C ALA A 258 -3.32 25.93 -16.66
N GLU A 259 -4.57 26.03 -16.23
CA GLU A 259 -4.97 25.85 -14.84
C GLU A 259 -5.02 24.34 -14.57
N ASP A 260 -4.20 23.90 -13.64
CA ASP A 260 -4.23 22.55 -13.06
C ASP A 260 -5.50 22.43 -12.19
N GLU A 261 -6.49 21.67 -12.66
CA GLU A 261 -7.59 21.17 -11.83
C GLU A 261 -7.10 19.94 -11.05
N ASP A 262 -6.40 20.17 -9.93
CA ASP A 262 -6.19 19.15 -8.90
C ASP A 262 -7.26 19.33 -7.81
N GLY A 263 -8.19 18.38 -7.81
CA GLY A 263 -9.40 18.39 -7.00
C GLY A 263 -9.16 18.25 -5.51
N ASP A 264 -9.86 19.11 -4.77
CA ASP A 264 -10.19 18.97 -3.36
C ASP A 264 -10.71 17.55 -3.08
N ARG A 265 -10.07 16.87 -2.11
CA ARG A 265 -10.74 15.79 -1.40
C ARG A 265 -11.75 16.41 -0.46
N ASP A 266 -13.02 16.15 -0.70
CA ASP A 266 -14.11 16.61 0.14
C ASP A 266 -13.89 16.19 1.60
N GLN A 267 -13.76 17.19 2.47
CA GLN A 267 -13.73 17.05 3.94
C GLN A 267 -14.95 16.26 4.48
N ALA A 268 -16.00 16.09 3.67
CA ALA A 268 -17.21 15.33 3.97
C ALA A 268 -17.02 13.80 3.99
N GLU A 269 -15.98 13.25 3.35
CA GLU A 269 -15.66 11.82 3.44
C GLU A 269 -15.21 11.44 4.87
N LEU A 270 -14.40 12.29 5.51
CA LEU A 270 -13.89 12.14 6.87
C LEU A 270 -14.99 12.13 7.94
N ASP A 271 -16.05 12.93 7.78
CA ASP A 271 -17.15 13.00 8.75
C ASP A 271 -18.11 11.80 8.63
N SER A 272 -18.22 11.18 7.44
CA SER A 272 -19.02 9.96 7.22
C SER A 272 -18.36 8.71 7.83
N ASP A 273 -17.02 8.67 7.82
CA ASP A 273 -16.22 7.67 8.52
C ASP A 273 -16.39 7.81 10.04
N TYR A 274 -16.48 9.04 10.55
CA TYR A 274 -16.57 9.30 11.99
C TYR A 274 -17.87 8.79 12.64
N GLU A 275 -19.02 8.97 11.99
CA GLU A 275 -20.32 8.45 12.48
C GLU A 275 -20.40 6.92 12.42
N GLN A 276 -19.87 6.30 11.35
CA GLN A 276 -19.78 4.84 11.25
C GLN A 276 -18.79 4.26 12.27
N GLU A 277 -17.61 4.87 12.44
CA GLU A 277 -16.63 4.47 13.45
C GLU A 277 -17.15 4.63 14.88
N LYS A 278 -17.94 5.68 15.16
CA LYS A 278 -18.56 5.89 16.47
C LYS A 278 -19.57 4.79 16.80
N TYR A 279 -20.43 4.42 15.84
CA TYR A 279 -21.34 3.28 15.98
C TYR A 279 -20.60 1.94 16.09
N MET A 280 -19.45 1.78 15.41
CA MET A 280 -18.62 0.58 15.46
C MET A 280 -17.81 0.48 16.78
N LYS A 281 -17.33 1.59 17.33
CA LYS A 281 -16.66 1.65 18.65
C LYS A 281 -17.61 1.34 19.80
N GLU A 282 -18.85 1.84 19.76
CA GLU A 282 -19.88 1.48 20.75
C GLU A 282 -20.29 -0.01 20.67
N CYS A 283 -20.04 -0.68 19.54
CA CYS A 283 -20.33 -2.10 19.36
C CYS A 283 -19.24 -3.07 19.84
N ASN A 284 -18.03 -2.59 20.19
CA ASN A 284 -16.89 -3.45 20.52
C ASN A 284 -16.83 -3.92 21.99
N GLU A 285 -17.75 -3.51 22.86
CA GLU A 285 -17.68 -3.85 24.29
C GLU A 285 -18.71 -4.87 24.81
N LYS A 286 -19.63 -5.44 24.00
CA LYS A 286 -20.61 -6.41 24.53
C LYS A 286 -20.94 -7.57 23.58
N GLU A 287 -20.64 -8.77 24.09
CA GLU A 287 -21.12 -10.14 23.80
C GLU A 287 -21.90 -10.42 22.50
N PHE A 288 -21.37 -11.40 21.74
CA PHE A 288 -22.02 -12.14 20.66
C PHE A 288 -23.42 -12.64 21.07
N SER A 289 -24.48 -11.94 20.67
CA SER A 289 -25.85 -12.41 20.84
C SER A 289 -26.81 -11.76 19.82
N GLN A 290 -27.47 -12.60 19.02
CA GLN A 290 -28.60 -12.32 18.10
C GLN A 290 -28.30 -11.37 16.90
N PRO A 291 -28.91 -11.60 15.72
CA PRO A 291 -28.88 -10.61 14.63
C PRO A 291 -29.54 -9.32 15.14
N LYS A 292 -28.81 -8.21 15.15
CA LYS A 292 -29.34 -6.90 15.55
C LYS A 292 -30.44 -6.49 14.56
N GLU A 293 -31.58 -6.06 15.07
CA GLU A 293 -32.70 -5.59 14.25
C GLU A 293 -32.32 -4.28 13.54
N ILE A 294 -32.50 -4.21 12.22
CA ILE A 294 -32.26 -2.99 11.45
C ILE A 294 -33.49 -2.10 11.57
N LYS A 295 -33.30 -0.88 12.07
CA LYS A 295 -34.36 0.14 12.09
C LYS A 295 -34.00 1.24 11.11
N LEU A 296 -34.60 1.17 9.93
CA LEU A 296 -34.49 2.21 8.91
C LEU A 296 -35.41 3.40 9.24
N ARG A 297 -34.98 4.58 8.81
CA ARG A 297 -35.80 5.81 8.81
C ARG A 297 -36.80 5.80 7.65
N ASP A 298 -37.81 6.67 7.69
CA ASP A 298 -38.87 6.68 6.68
C ASP A 298 -38.31 6.99 5.28
N TYR A 299 -37.37 7.95 5.17
CA TYR A 299 -36.69 8.22 3.89
C TYR A 299 -35.84 7.06 3.40
N GLN A 300 -35.32 6.21 4.31
CA GLN A 300 -34.53 5.04 3.92
C GLN A 300 -35.42 3.89 3.43
N LEU A 301 -36.61 3.74 4.03
CA LEU A 301 -37.64 2.81 3.56
C LEU A 301 -38.14 3.22 2.18
N GLU A 302 -38.39 4.52 1.96
CA GLU A 302 -38.74 5.09 0.67
C GLU A 302 -37.66 4.77 -0.39
N LEU A 303 -36.37 4.95 -0.06
CA LEU A 303 -35.28 4.63 -0.98
C LEU A 303 -35.25 3.13 -1.35
N ALA A 304 -35.64 2.24 -0.43
CA ALA A 304 -35.65 0.79 -0.66
C ALA A 304 -36.85 0.32 -1.51
N GLU A 305 -38.00 0.99 -1.43
CA GLU A 305 -39.29 0.50 -1.91
C GLU A 305 -39.25 0.01 -3.36
N LYS A 306 -38.72 0.82 -4.28
CA LYS A 306 -38.64 0.46 -5.71
C LYS A 306 -37.80 -0.79 -5.95
N ALA A 307 -36.68 -0.94 -5.23
CA ALA A 307 -35.82 -2.12 -5.32
C ALA A 307 -36.49 -3.36 -4.73
N LEU A 308 -37.27 -3.22 -3.64
CA LEU A 308 -38.01 -4.33 -3.03
C LEU A 308 -39.08 -4.93 -3.95
N THR A 309 -39.55 -4.18 -4.96
CA THR A 309 -40.45 -4.72 -6.00
C THR A 309 -39.78 -5.69 -6.98
N GLY A 310 -38.44 -5.85 -6.90
CA GLY A 310 -37.66 -6.71 -7.78
C GLY A 310 -37.21 -6.05 -9.08
N LYS A 311 -37.47 -4.74 -9.28
CA LYS A 311 -37.01 -3.99 -10.46
C LYS A 311 -35.55 -3.57 -10.31
N ASN A 312 -34.82 -3.56 -11.43
CA ASN A 312 -33.49 -2.96 -11.49
C ASN A 312 -33.57 -1.47 -11.16
N THR A 313 -32.90 -1.06 -10.09
CA THR A 313 -33.09 0.24 -9.46
C THR A 313 -31.76 0.92 -9.19
N VAL A 314 -31.65 2.21 -9.46
CA VAL A 314 -30.55 3.04 -8.95
C VAL A 314 -31.05 3.90 -7.81
N ILE A 315 -30.42 3.76 -6.65
CA ILE A 315 -30.68 4.54 -5.44
C ILE A 315 -29.70 5.70 -5.43
N CYS A 316 -30.22 6.91 -5.62
CA CYS A 316 -29.46 8.15 -5.65
C CYS A 316 -29.84 9.00 -4.43
N ALA A 317 -28.91 9.14 -3.50
CA ALA A 317 -29.09 9.92 -2.27
C ALA A 317 -27.76 10.38 -1.72
N ASP A 318 -27.71 11.57 -1.11
CA ASP A 318 -26.49 12.22 -0.62
C ASP A 318 -25.61 11.29 0.24
N THR A 319 -24.30 11.55 0.27
CA THR A 319 -23.38 10.87 1.18
C THR A 319 -23.83 11.09 2.64
N GLY A 320 -23.65 10.09 3.49
CA GLY A 320 -24.17 10.12 4.88
C GLY A 320 -25.67 9.79 5.04
N SER A 321 -26.46 9.72 3.95
CA SER A 321 -27.88 9.30 4.03
C SER A 321 -28.09 7.84 4.45
N GLY A 322 -27.02 7.02 4.46
CA GLY A 322 -27.07 5.62 4.85
C GLY A 322 -27.50 4.68 3.73
N LYS A 323 -27.12 4.94 2.47
CA LYS A 323 -27.36 4.05 1.30
C LYS A 323 -26.98 2.59 1.57
N THR A 324 -25.89 2.35 2.29
CA THR A 324 -25.48 0.99 2.69
C THR A 324 -26.52 0.30 3.58
N TRP A 325 -27.16 1.01 4.50
CA TRP A 325 -28.23 0.46 5.34
C TRP A 325 -29.47 0.09 4.52
N VAL A 326 -29.80 0.93 3.53
CA VAL A 326 -30.85 0.65 2.55
C VAL A 326 -30.53 -0.63 1.76
N ALA A 327 -29.28 -0.76 1.29
CA ALA A 327 -28.83 -1.95 0.58
C ALA A 327 -28.87 -3.22 1.46
N LEU A 328 -28.47 -3.12 2.72
CA LEU A 328 -28.53 -4.22 3.68
C LEU A 328 -29.97 -4.70 3.90
N HIS A 329 -30.93 -3.77 4.02
CA HIS A 329 -32.35 -4.11 4.11
C HIS A 329 -32.87 -4.80 2.84
N ILE A 330 -32.54 -4.27 1.66
CA ILE A 330 -32.90 -4.90 0.37
C ILE A 330 -32.32 -6.32 0.28
N VAL A 331 -31.07 -6.51 0.68
CA VAL A 331 -30.43 -7.84 0.69
C VAL A 331 -31.14 -8.78 1.67
N GLN A 332 -31.50 -8.33 2.87
CA GLN A 332 -32.24 -9.15 3.84
C GLN A 332 -33.59 -9.64 3.29
N GLU A 333 -34.39 -8.73 2.73
CA GLU A 333 -35.68 -9.07 2.15
C GLU A 333 -35.53 -9.98 0.91
N HIS A 334 -34.49 -9.75 0.10
CA HIS A 334 -34.18 -10.61 -1.04
C HIS A 334 -33.76 -12.02 -0.60
N LEU A 335 -32.96 -12.14 0.46
CA LEU A 335 -32.58 -13.44 1.03
C LEU A 335 -33.79 -14.20 1.58
N ASN A 336 -34.74 -13.50 2.20
CA ASN A 336 -35.95 -14.10 2.78
C ASN A 336 -36.99 -14.50 1.73
N SER A 337 -37.02 -13.83 0.57
CA SER A 337 -38.03 -14.03 -0.47
C SER A 337 -37.64 -15.07 -1.55
N LYS A 338 -36.42 -15.60 -1.52
CA LYS A 338 -35.91 -16.54 -2.54
C LYS A 338 -35.50 -17.87 -1.91
N GLU A 339 -35.75 -18.98 -2.63
CA GLU A 339 -35.39 -20.33 -2.15
C GLU A 339 -33.88 -20.61 -2.20
N SER A 340 -33.14 -19.96 -3.12
CA SER A 340 -31.70 -20.14 -3.29
C SER A 340 -31.04 -18.83 -3.71
N PRO A 341 -31.04 -17.82 -2.82
CA PRO A 341 -30.48 -16.52 -3.15
C PRO A 341 -28.96 -16.60 -3.27
N LYS A 342 -28.43 -15.86 -4.25
CA LYS A 342 -27.01 -15.54 -4.37
C LYS A 342 -26.86 -14.06 -4.64
N VAL A 343 -26.14 -13.36 -3.77
CA VAL A 343 -25.99 -11.91 -3.81
C VAL A 343 -24.52 -11.58 -3.97
N ALA A 344 -24.20 -10.65 -4.86
CA ALA A 344 -22.88 -10.03 -4.92
C ALA A 344 -22.98 -8.56 -4.54
N PHE A 345 -22.28 -8.15 -3.50
CA PHE A 345 -22.05 -6.76 -3.15
C PHE A 345 -20.66 -6.37 -3.64
N MET A 346 -20.59 -5.34 -4.49
CA MET A 346 -19.34 -4.89 -5.08
C MET A 346 -19.06 -3.44 -4.72
N ALA A 347 -17.79 -3.15 -4.46
CA ALA A 347 -17.25 -1.80 -4.30
C ALA A 347 -15.93 -1.66 -5.07
N ARG A 348 -15.47 -0.43 -5.30
CA ARG A 348 -14.33 -0.15 -6.19
C ARG A 348 -12.98 -0.60 -5.64
N THR A 349 -12.79 -0.57 -4.32
CA THR A 349 -11.50 -0.82 -3.67
C THR A 349 -11.62 -1.90 -2.59
N ASN A 350 -10.53 -2.61 -2.28
CA ASN A 350 -10.52 -3.63 -1.23
C ASN A 350 -10.91 -3.07 0.16
N PRO A 351 -10.45 -1.87 0.58
CA PRO A 351 -10.89 -1.29 1.86
C PRO A 351 -12.39 -1.06 1.94
N LEU A 352 -13.01 -0.51 0.87
CA LEU A 352 -14.46 -0.33 0.82
C LEU A 352 -15.18 -1.67 0.89
N VAL A 353 -14.72 -2.68 0.15
CA VAL A 353 -15.28 -4.05 0.21
C VAL A 353 -15.20 -4.59 1.64
N GLN A 354 -14.06 -4.42 2.33
CA GLN A 354 -13.86 -4.88 3.71
C GLN A 354 -14.79 -4.17 4.71
N GLN A 355 -14.98 -2.86 4.55
CA GLN A 355 -15.91 -2.07 5.36
C GLN A 355 -17.34 -2.57 5.19
N GLN A 356 -17.81 -2.75 3.95
CA GLN A 356 -19.17 -3.24 3.69
C GLN A 356 -19.35 -4.68 4.19
N TYR A 357 -18.36 -5.55 3.99
CA TYR A 357 -18.38 -6.91 4.54
C TYR A 357 -18.53 -6.92 6.05
N THR A 358 -17.75 -6.10 6.77
CA THR A 358 -17.75 -6.07 8.24
C THR A 358 -19.12 -5.63 8.77
N LEU A 359 -19.73 -4.64 8.13
CA LEU A 359 -21.09 -4.22 8.44
C LEU A 359 -22.08 -5.37 8.22
N PHE A 360 -22.14 -5.94 7.02
CA PHE A 360 -23.11 -6.99 6.70
C PHE A 360 -22.91 -8.26 7.54
N LYS A 361 -21.66 -8.61 7.86
CA LYS A 361 -21.32 -9.74 8.74
C LYS A 361 -21.99 -9.62 10.11
N ASN A 362 -22.03 -8.42 10.68
CA ASN A 362 -22.64 -8.16 11.98
C ASN A 362 -24.17 -8.34 11.99
N PHE A 363 -24.83 -8.16 10.85
CA PHE A 363 -26.30 -8.22 10.74
C PHE A 363 -26.83 -9.52 10.13
N LEU A 364 -26.11 -10.13 9.18
CA LEU A 364 -26.51 -11.37 8.51
C LEU A 364 -25.94 -12.63 9.18
N GLY A 365 -24.89 -12.48 9.98
CA GLY A 365 -24.16 -13.57 10.62
C GLY A 365 -23.09 -14.21 9.73
N GLU A 366 -22.03 -14.72 10.36
CA GLU A 366 -20.80 -15.18 9.67
C GLU A 366 -21.02 -16.31 8.66
N LYS A 367 -22.04 -17.16 8.87
CA LYS A 367 -22.28 -18.35 8.04
C LYS A 367 -22.91 -18.03 6.67
N LYS A 368 -23.39 -16.81 6.46
CA LYS A 368 -24.08 -16.41 5.22
C LYS A 368 -23.22 -15.56 4.29
N VAL A 369 -22.18 -14.91 4.82
CA VAL A 369 -21.40 -13.89 4.11
C VAL A 369 -19.97 -14.35 3.87
N TYR A 370 -19.40 -13.99 2.72
CA TYR A 370 -18.00 -14.27 2.40
C TYR A 370 -17.36 -13.09 1.67
N ILE A 371 -16.10 -12.79 1.97
CA ILE A 371 -15.30 -11.76 1.31
C ILE A 371 -14.21 -12.39 0.48
N ILE A 372 -13.93 -11.83 -0.70
CA ILE A 372 -12.86 -12.25 -1.59
C ILE A 372 -12.01 -11.03 -1.90
N ASN A 373 -10.78 -11.05 -1.39
CA ASN A 373 -9.78 -10.02 -1.63
C ASN A 373 -8.77 -10.48 -2.69
N LYS A 374 -8.18 -9.54 -3.43
CA LYS A 374 -7.20 -9.83 -4.48
C LYS A 374 -5.89 -10.41 -3.92
N ASP A 375 -5.53 -10.01 -2.70
CA ASP A 375 -4.23 -10.30 -2.08
C ASP A 375 -4.24 -11.63 -1.31
N GLU A 376 -5.41 -12.17 -1.01
CA GLU A 376 -5.56 -13.52 -0.51
C GLU A 376 -5.47 -14.48 -1.70
N LYS A 377 -4.41 -15.30 -1.73
CA LYS A 377 -4.36 -16.49 -2.59
C LYS A 377 -5.38 -17.52 -2.10
N SER A 378 -6.68 -17.21 -2.19
CA SER A 378 -7.72 -18.17 -1.93
C SER A 378 -7.58 -19.28 -2.97
N THR A 379 -7.12 -20.44 -2.52
CA THR A 379 -6.94 -21.64 -3.35
C THR A 379 -8.28 -22.29 -3.71
N VAL A 380 -9.39 -21.80 -3.14
CA VAL A 380 -10.73 -22.34 -3.32
C VAL A 380 -11.45 -21.62 -4.46
N PRO A 381 -11.86 -22.34 -5.53
CA PRO A 381 -12.63 -21.74 -6.62
C PRO A 381 -13.96 -21.14 -6.14
N LEU A 382 -14.37 -20.01 -6.73
CA LEU A 382 -15.62 -19.34 -6.38
C LEU A 382 -16.83 -20.27 -6.46
N LYS A 383 -16.86 -21.20 -7.42
CA LYS A 383 -17.90 -22.23 -7.54
C LYS A 383 -18.18 -22.98 -6.23
N LYS A 384 -17.13 -23.39 -5.52
CA LYS A 384 -17.26 -24.13 -4.25
C LYS A 384 -17.73 -23.22 -3.12
N LEU A 385 -17.27 -21.97 -3.11
CA LEU A 385 -17.72 -20.98 -2.13
C LEU A 385 -19.20 -20.65 -2.31
N MET A 386 -19.70 -20.62 -3.55
CA MET A 386 -21.12 -20.45 -3.87
C MET A 386 -22.02 -21.58 -3.37
N GLU A 387 -21.47 -22.76 -3.05
CA GLU A 387 -22.22 -23.85 -2.39
C GLU A 387 -22.36 -23.63 -0.88
N LEU A 388 -21.50 -22.80 -0.28
CA LEU A 388 -21.40 -22.62 1.17
C LEU A 388 -21.97 -21.29 1.67
N TYR A 389 -21.89 -20.23 0.86
CA TYR A 389 -22.27 -18.86 1.24
C TYR A 389 -23.28 -18.26 0.28
N ASP A 390 -24.09 -17.31 0.77
CA ASP A 390 -25.19 -16.71 0.01
C ASP A 390 -24.88 -15.28 -0.44
N VAL A 391 -24.06 -14.54 0.31
CA VAL A 391 -23.69 -13.15 0.03
C VAL A 391 -22.18 -13.02 -0.11
N PHE A 392 -21.74 -12.45 -1.22
CA PHE A 392 -20.32 -12.30 -1.54
C PHE A 392 -19.93 -10.84 -1.64
N PHE A 393 -18.78 -10.49 -1.08
CA PHE A 393 -18.17 -9.16 -1.11
C PHE A 393 -16.86 -9.22 -1.88
N PHE A 394 -16.74 -8.43 -2.95
CA PHE A 394 -15.50 -8.36 -3.73
C PHE A 394 -15.48 -7.16 -4.66
N THR A 395 -14.31 -6.84 -5.21
CA THR A 395 -14.21 -5.86 -6.30
C THR A 395 -14.80 -6.43 -7.61
N PRO A 396 -15.35 -5.58 -8.50
CA PRO A 396 -15.95 -6.04 -9.76
C PRO A 396 -14.96 -6.84 -10.65
N GLN A 397 -13.67 -6.52 -10.59
CA GLN A 397 -12.65 -7.23 -11.36
C GLN A 397 -12.50 -8.71 -10.94
N ILE A 398 -12.71 -9.02 -9.66
CA ILE A 398 -12.67 -10.40 -9.15
C ILE A 398 -13.79 -11.22 -9.80
N LEU A 399 -15.01 -10.69 -9.88
CA LEU A 399 -16.13 -11.38 -10.52
C LEU A 399 -15.89 -11.58 -12.02
N ILE A 400 -15.37 -10.56 -12.72
CA ILE A 400 -15.02 -10.66 -14.15
C ILE A 400 -14.02 -11.80 -14.37
N ASN A 401 -12.95 -11.83 -13.57
CA ASN A 401 -11.92 -12.86 -13.68
C ASN A 401 -12.49 -14.26 -13.45
N ASN A 402 -13.38 -14.44 -12.46
CA ASN A 402 -14.02 -15.73 -12.18
C ASN A 402 -15.00 -16.14 -13.30
N ILE A 403 -15.70 -15.20 -13.93
CA ILE A 403 -16.54 -15.47 -15.10
C ILE A 403 -15.68 -15.92 -16.28
N GLU A 404 -14.53 -15.28 -16.51
CA GLU A 404 -13.61 -15.60 -17.61
C GLU A 404 -12.90 -16.93 -17.43
N LYS A 405 -12.56 -17.29 -16.18
CA LYS A 405 -12.06 -18.63 -15.82
C LYS A 405 -13.12 -19.72 -15.94
N GLY A 406 -14.40 -19.36 -16.00
CA GLY A 406 -15.51 -20.32 -16.01
C GLY A 406 -15.89 -20.87 -14.64
N ASP A 407 -15.38 -20.26 -13.55
CA ASP A 407 -15.72 -20.64 -12.18
C ASP A 407 -17.15 -20.23 -11.80
N THR A 408 -17.69 -19.18 -12.44
CA THR A 408 -19.08 -18.75 -12.25
C THR A 408 -19.67 -18.14 -13.52
N LYS A 409 -20.97 -17.88 -13.52
CA LYS A 409 -21.72 -17.16 -14.56
C LYS A 409 -22.68 -16.17 -13.90
N ILE A 410 -22.95 -15.05 -14.57
CA ILE A 410 -23.87 -14.01 -14.09
C ILE A 410 -25.24 -14.56 -13.63
N PRO A 411 -25.91 -15.47 -14.36
CA PRO A 411 -27.21 -16.04 -13.96
C PRO A 411 -27.18 -16.89 -12.67
N GLN A 412 -26.00 -17.23 -12.15
CA GLN A 412 -25.90 -17.91 -10.85
C GLN A 412 -26.13 -16.95 -9.68
N PHE A 413 -26.04 -15.64 -9.92
CA PHE A 413 -26.45 -14.63 -8.96
C PHE A 413 -27.92 -14.27 -9.18
N THR A 414 -28.56 -13.87 -8.09
CA THR A 414 -29.96 -13.42 -8.05
C THR A 414 -30.09 -11.92 -7.79
N LEU A 415 -29.05 -11.28 -7.23
CA LEU A 415 -28.98 -9.84 -6.97
C LEU A 415 -27.52 -9.37 -7.04
N LEU A 416 -27.28 -8.25 -7.73
CA LEU A 416 -26.01 -7.54 -7.75
C LEU A 416 -26.21 -6.14 -7.16
N ILE A 417 -25.49 -5.84 -6.07
CA ILE A 417 -25.38 -4.49 -5.51
C ILE A 417 -24.08 -3.87 -6.02
N LEU A 418 -24.18 -2.72 -6.70
CA LEU A 418 -23.04 -1.98 -7.23
C LEU A 418 -22.91 -0.68 -6.43
N ASP A 419 -21.94 -0.62 -5.53
CA ASP A 419 -21.60 0.58 -4.80
C ASP A 419 -20.81 1.55 -5.68
N GLU A 420 -21.09 2.84 -5.57
CA GLU A 420 -20.64 3.87 -6.49
C GLU A 420 -20.94 3.53 -7.97
N CYS A 421 -22.20 3.23 -8.26
CA CYS A 421 -22.61 2.70 -9.57
C CYS A 421 -22.42 3.67 -10.74
N HIS A 422 -22.20 4.97 -10.49
CA HIS A 422 -21.93 5.97 -11.51
C HIS A 422 -20.63 5.68 -12.31
N HIS A 423 -19.74 4.84 -11.78
CA HIS A 423 -18.56 4.27 -12.45
C HIS A 423 -18.88 3.21 -13.53
N THR A 424 -20.16 2.98 -13.83
CA THR A 424 -20.59 2.08 -14.92
C THR A 424 -20.50 2.77 -16.28
N ALA A 425 -19.31 3.27 -16.61
CA ALA A 425 -19.00 3.98 -17.83
C ALA A 425 -17.66 3.52 -18.43
N LYS A 426 -17.40 3.94 -19.67
CA LYS A 426 -16.10 3.77 -20.35
C LYS A 426 -15.55 2.33 -20.27
N GLY A 427 -14.25 2.17 -19.98
CA GLY A 427 -13.57 0.87 -19.87
C GLY A 427 -13.56 0.28 -18.47
N GLU A 428 -14.34 0.83 -17.55
CA GLU A 428 -14.27 0.49 -16.13
C GLU A 428 -14.85 -0.91 -15.83
N PRO A 429 -14.40 -1.56 -14.73
CA PRO A 429 -14.84 -2.91 -14.39
C PRO A 429 -16.35 -3.09 -14.34
N TYR A 430 -17.12 -2.17 -13.73
CA TYR A 430 -18.58 -2.29 -13.70
C TYR A 430 -19.18 -2.32 -15.09
N ASN A 431 -18.74 -1.44 -16.00
CA ASN A 431 -19.27 -1.43 -17.36
C ASN A 431 -18.90 -2.72 -18.12
N ASN A 432 -17.70 -3.26 -17.90
CA ASN A 432 -17.29 -4.53 -18.52
C ASN A 432 -18.12 -5.71 -18.01
N LEU A 433 -18.43 -5.76 -16.71
CA LEU A 433 -19.33 -6.74 -16.12
C LEU A 433 -20.75 -6.60 -16.70
N MET A 434 -21.28 -5.38 -16.74
CA MET A 434 -22.64 -5.12 -17.22
C MET A 434 -22.80 -5.36 -18.73
N ARG A 435 -21.75 -5.13 -19.54
CA ARG A 435 -21.75 -5.59 -20.94
C ARG A 435 -21.92 -7.10 -21.06
N LYS A 436 -21.32 -7.90 -20.17
CA LYS A 436 -21.53 -9.36 -20.14
C LYS A 436 -22.95 -9.71 -19.69
N TYR A 437 -23.51 -8.96 -18.74
CA TYR A 437 -24.92 -9.08 -18.31
C TYR A 437 -25.87 -8.82 -19.50
N ILE A 438 -25.74 -7.68 -20.18
CA ILE A 438 -26.59 -7.26 -21.32
C ILE A 438 -26.44 -8.24 -22.49
N LYS A 439 -25.21 -8.69 -22.79
CA LYS A 439 -24.98 -9.74 -23.80
C LYS A 439 -25.71 -11.04 -23.46
N THR A 440 -25.72 -11.43 -22.18
CA THR A 440 -26.47 -12.62 -21.74
C THR A 440 -27.97 -12.42 -21.93
N LYS A 441 -28.51 -11.24 -21.54
CA LYS A 441 -29.91 -10.85 -21.73
C LYS A 441 -30.36 -10.95 -23.19
N HIS A 442 -29.56 -10.44 -24.12
CA HIS A 442 -29.89 -10.47 -25.55
C HIS A 442 -29.75 -11.85 -26.21
N ARG A 443 -28.86 -12.70 -25.70
CA ARG A 443 -28.65 -14.05 -26.26
C ARG A 443 -29.76 -15.02 -25.89
N ASN A 444 -30.36 -14.86 -24.72
CA ASN A 444 -31.43 -15.73 -24.25
C ASN A 444 -32.40 -14.93 -23.38
N ALA A 445 -33.56 -14.59 -23.93
CA ALA A 445 -34.58 -13.83 -23.20
C ALA A 445 -35.22 -14.62 -22.04
N ASP A 446 -35.17 -15.96 -22.09
CA ASP A 446 -35.75 -16.84 -21.07
C ASP A 446 -34.80 -17.06 -19.88
N ILE A 447 -33.58 -16.54 -19.93
CA ILE A 447 -32.62 -16.70 -18.84
C ILE A 447 -32.95 -15.75 -17.69
N SER A 448 -33.10 -16.30 -16.48
CA SER A 448 -33.23 -15.48 -15.29
C SER A 448 -31.90 -14.80 -14.98
N LEU A 449 -31.90 -13.47 -14.95
CA LEU A 449 -30.75 -12.65 -14.61
C LEU A 449 -30.89 -12.07 -13.20
N PRO A 450 -29.78 -11.77 -12.52
CA PRO A 450 -29.84 -11.12 -11.23
C PRO A 450 -30.49 -9.74 -11.34
N GLN A 451 -31.24 -9.36 -10.32
CA GLN A 451 -31.65 -7.97 -10.14
C GLN A 451 -30.41 -7.08 -9.98
N ILE A 452 -30.45 -5.87 -10.52
CA ILE A 452 -29.39 -4.86 -10.37
C ILE A 452 -29.85 -3.76 -9.41
N VAL A 453 -29.08 -3.49 -8.38
CA VAL A 453 -29.27 -2.32 -7.51
C VAL A 453 -27.98 -1.51 -7.49
N GLY A 454 -28.03 -0.30 -8.03
CA GLY A 454 -26.93 0.65 -7.99
C GLY A 454 -27.07 1.62 -6.82
N LEU A 455 -25.99 1.90 -6.10
CA LEU A 455 -25.94 2.92 -5.05
C LEU A 455 -25.03 4.05 -5.53
N THR A 456 -25.49 5.30 -5.39
CA THR A 456 -24.63 6.46 -5.67
C THR A 456 -25.08 7.71 -4.91
N ALA A 457 -24.14 8.59 -4.61
CA ALA A 457 -24.46 9.95 -4.17
C ALA A 457 -24.97 10.83 -5.31
N SER A 458 -24.33 10.71 -6.47
CA SER A 458 -24.67 11.44 -7.69
C SER A 458 -24.38 10.59 -8.93
N ILE A 459 -25.13 10.78 -10.00
CA ILE A 459 -24.83 10.15 -11.31
C ILE A 459 -23.77 10.95 -12.08
N GLY A 460 -23.59 12.22 -11.70
CA GLY A 460 -22.79 13.17 -12.46
C GLY A 460 -23.44 13.56 -13.79
N VAL A 461 -22.86 14.57 -14.43
CA VAL A 461 -23.32 15.09 -15.74
C VAL A 461 -22.30 14.86 -16.85
N GLY A 462 -21.16 14.22 -16.53
CA GLY A 462 -20.03 14.09 -17.44
C GLY A 462 -19.50 15.46 -17.86
N ALA A 463 -19.12 15.60 -19.14
CA ALA A 463 -18.68 16.87 -19.72
C ALA A 463 -19.85 17.74 -20.24
N ALA A 464 -21.08 17.47 -19.80
CA ALA A 464 -22.24 18.20 -20.29
C ALA A 464 -22.28 19.62 -19.74
N THR A 465 -22.41 20.58 -20.65
CA THR A 465 -22.63 22.00 -20.32
C THR A 465 -24.10 22.41 -20.47
N THR A 466 -24.96 21.49 -20.93
CA THR A 466 -26.40 21.69 -21.14
C THR A 466 -27.21 20.63 -20.42
N GLU A 467 -28.46 20.95 -20.08
CA GLU A 467 -29.40 20.03 -19.43
C GLU A 467 -29.66 18.78 -20.27
N ASP A 468 -29.90 18.94 -21.58
CA ASP A 468 -30.09 17.80 -22.50
C ASP A 468 -28.85 16.89 -22.57
N GLY A 469 -27.66 17.48 -22.49
CA GLY A 469 -26.39 16.75 -22.41
C GLY A 469 -26.29 15.94 -21.13
N ALA A 470 -26.69 16.52 -20.00
CA ALA A 470 -26.72 15.86 -18.70
C ALA A 470 -27.73 14.70 -18.69
N ILE A 471 -28.94 14.91 -19.20
CA ILE A 471 -29.98 13.87 -19.33
C ILE A 471 -29.46 12.72 -20.22
N SER A 472 -28.83 13.04 -21.35
CA SER A 472 -28.24 12.03 -22.23
C SER A 472 -27.13 11.24 -21.54
N HIS A 473 -26.31 11.89 -20.72
CA HIS A 473 -25.29 11.24 -19.91
C HIS A 473 -25.90 10.28 -18.89
N MET A 474 -26.92 10.72 -18.14
CA MET A 474 -27.63 9.89 -17.17
C MET A 474 -28.29 8.68 -17.84
N ILE A 475 -29.00 8.88 -18.96
CA ILE A 475 -29.62 7.79 -19.74
C ILE A 475 -28.58 6.76 -20.17
N LYS A 476 -27.38 7.19 -20.56
CA LYS A 476 -26.30 6.28 -20.94
C LYS A 476 -25.86 5.40 -19.77
N ILE A 477 -25.69 5.98 -18.57
CA ILE A 477 -25.32 5.22 -17.36
C ILE A 477 -26.44 4.24 -16.99
N PHE A 478 -27.69 4.70 -16.97
CA PHE A 478 -28.85 3.84 -16.68
C PHE A 478 -29.02 2.71 -17.69
N SER A 479 -28.75 2.97 -18.97
CA SER A 479 -28.77 1.95 -20.02
C SER A 479 -27.67 0.91 -19.84
N ASN A 480 -26.47 1.31 -19.42
CA ASN A 480 -25.38 0.37 -19.11
C ASN A 480 -25.74 -0.53 -17.91
N LEU A 481 -26.48 0.00 -16.94
CA LEU A 481 -26.91 -0.71 -15.74
C LEU A 481 -28.21 -1.51 -15.91
N ASP A 482 -28.89 -1.41 -17.06
CA ASP A 482 -30.21 -2.02 -17.32
C ASP A 482 -31.28 -1.58 -16.30
N VAL A 483 -31.29 -0.28 -15.97
CA VAL A 483 -32.15 0.31 -14.93
C VAL A 483 -33.58 0.50 -15.42
N HIS A 484 -34.54 0.17 -14.57
CA HIS A 484 -35.97 0.42 -14.79
C HIS A 484 -36.51 1.56 -13.92
N GLU A 485 -35.94 1.75 -12.72
CA GLU A 485 -36.42 2.74 -11.76
C GLU A 485 -35.25 3.54 -11.16
N ILE A 486 -35.48 4.82 -10.92
CA ILE A 486 -34.58 5.68 -10.14
C ILE A 486 -35.26 5.96 -8.81
N SER A 487 -34.58 5.67 -7.71
CA SER A 487 -35.07 5.87 -6.35
C SER A 487 -34.32 7.05 -5.72
N THR A 488 -35.06 8.09 -5.37
CA THR A 488 -34.60 9.31 -4.69
C THR A 488 -35.61 9.67 -3.62
N VAL A 489 -35.21 10.39 -2.57
CA VAL A 489 -36.15 10.84 -1.53
C VAL A 489 -37.06 11.94 -2.09
N GLU A 490 -38.35 11.66 -2.20
CA GLU A 490 -39.42 12.54 -2.66
C GLU A 490 -40.32 12.98 -1.51
N GLU A 491 -40.89 12.03 -0.77
CA GLU A 491 -41.87 12.26 0.29
C GLU A 491 -41.21 12.69 1.60
N ASN A 492 -40.11 12.03 1.98
CA ASN A 492 -39.48 12.20 3.29
C ASN A 492 -38.29 13.20 3.29
N LYS A 493 -38.27 14.16 2.35
CA LYS A 493 -37.18 15.17 2.24
C LYS A 493 -36.94 15.95 3.53
N GLN A 494 -38.01 16.27 4.27
CA GLN A 494 -37.91 17.01 5.53
C GLN A 494 -37.28 16.19 6.65
N GLU A 495 -37.48 14.87 6.64
CA GLU A 495 -36.83 13.97 7.58
C GLU A 495 -35.34 13.86 7.24
N MET A 496 -35.01 13.61 5.97
CA MET A 496 -33.63 13.48 5.50
C MET A 496 -32.77 14.70 5.87
N LYS A 497 -33.27 15.92 5.68
CA LYS A 497 -32.57 17.18 6.03
C LYS A 497 -32.22 17.33 7.52
N LYS A 498 -32.88 16.57 8.42
CA LYS A 498 -32.56 16.59 9.86
C LYS A 498 -31.34 15.74 10.19
N PHE A 499 -31.05 14.74 9.36
CA PHE A 499 -29.99 13.76 9.60
C PHE A 499 -28.80 13.95 8.65
N VAL A 500 -29.02 14.49 7.46
CA VAL A 500 -27.98 14.81 6.48
C VAL A 500 -27.73 16.30 6.52
N ALA A 501 -26.61 16.70 7.14
CA ALA A 501 -26.14 18.07 7.12
C ALA A 501 -25.44 18.34 5.79
N ILE A 502 -26.05 19.16 4.94
CA ILE A 502 -25.40 19.65 3.72
C ILE A 502 -24.64 20.92 4.10
N PRO A 503 -23.29 20.93 4.06
CA PRO A 503 -22.52 22.13 4.38
C PRO A 503 -22.84 23.26 3.41
N THR A 504 -22.71 24.50 3.88
CA THR A 504 -22.81 25.69 3.02
C THR A 504 -21.39 26.08 2.62
N GLU A 505 -21.10 26.00 1.33
CA GLU A 505 -19.80 26.37 0.77
C GLU A 505 -19.80 27.86 0.40
N GLU A 506 -18.79 28.59 0.89
CA GLU A 506 -18.53 29.98 0.53
C GLU A 506 -17.15 30.06 -0.15
N HIS A 507 -17.14 30.41 -1.44
CA HIS A 507 -15.90 30.63 -2.17
C HIS A 507 -15.40 32.07 -1.94
N VAL A 508 -14.31 32.21 -1.19
CA VAL A 508 -13.65 33.50 -0.97
C VAL A 508 -12.44 33.60 -1.88
N LYS A 509 -12.45 34.57 -2.80
CA LYS A 509 -11.30 34.85 -3.66
C LYS A 509 -10.19 35.54 -2.85
N MET A 510 -9.05 34.88 -2.72
CA MET A 510 -7.86 35.41 -2.05
C MET A 510 -6.96 36.18 -3.02
N GLU A 511 -6.21 37.15 -2.51
CA GLU A 511 -5.13 37.81 -3.26
C GLU A 511 -3.86 36.94 -3.23
N VAL A 512 -3.24 36.76 -4.39
CA VAL A 512 -2.00 35.98 -4.52
C VAL A 512 -0.80 36.88 -4.22
N CYS A 513 0.07 36.46 -3.28
CA CYS A 513 1.36 37.11 -3.06
C CYS A 513 2.35 36.65 -4.15
N TYR A 514 2.69 37.54 -5.08
CA TYR A 514 3.62 37.25 -6.18
C TYR A 514 5.09 37.43 -5.80
N ASP A 515 5.36 38.16 -4.71
CA ASP A 515 6.71 38.42 -4.23
C ASP A 515 6.97 37.63 -2.94
N ASP A 516 7.44 36.39 -3.11
CA ASP A 516 7.88 35.53 -2.03
C ASP A 516 9.39 35.22 -2.18
N PRO A 517 10.25 36.04 -1.56
CA PRO A 517 11.69 35.81 -1.54
C PRO A 517 12.08 34.47 -0.90
N CYS A 518 11.31 33.98 0.08
CA CYS A 518 11.57 32.71 0.74
C CYS A 518 11.32 31.54 -0.21
N LYS A 519 10.19 31.53 -0.94
CA LYS A 519 9.91 30.55 -2.00
C LYS A 519 11.04 30.51 -3.02
N THR A 520 11.47 31.69 -3.49
CA THR A 520 12.53 31.80 -4.50
C THR A 520 13.84 31.18 -4.03
N ILE A 521 14.24 31.42 -2.77
CA ILE A 521 15.46 30.84 -2.19
C ILE A 521 15.33 29.32 -2.06
N ILE A 522 14.20 28.83 -1.55
CA ILE A 522 13.96 27.39 -1.36
C ILE A 522 13.99 26.65 -2.71
N GLU A 523 13.31 27.18 -3.73
CA GLU A 523 13.31 26.58 -5.08
C GLU A 523 14.72 26.52 -5.68
N GLN A 524 15.56 27.51 -5.42
CA GLN A 524 16.95 27.51 -5.89
C GLN A 524 17.79 26.46 -5.17
N GLU A 525 17.64 26.30 -3.85
CA GLU A 525 18.36 25.27 -3.10
C GLU A 525 17.87 23.86 -3.45
N MET A 526 16.56 23.66 -3.63
CA MET A 526 16.02 22.36 -4.07
C MET A 526 16.55 21.95 -5.45
N LYS A 527 16.62 22.88 -6.41
CA LYS A 527 17.24 22.62 -7.72
C LYS A 527 18.70 22.19 -7.61
N LYS A 528 19.47 22.78 -6.67
CA LYS A 528 20.85 22.36 -6.43
C LYS A 528 20.91 20.92 -5.90
N VAL A 529 20.02 20.56 -4.98
CA VAL A 529 19.92 19.19 -4.44
C VAL A 529 19.53 18.18 -5.52
N GLU A 530 18.56 18.52 -6.38
CA GLU A 530 18.14 17.67 -7.51
C GLU A 530 19.30 17.43 -8.49
N ILE A 531 20.06 18.47 -8.84
CA ILE A 531 21.24 18.34 -9.71
C ILE A 531 22.29 17.41 -9.09
N ILE A 532 22.55 17.54 -7.78
CA ILE A 532 23.48 16.66 -7.05
C ILE A 532 22.98 15.22 -7.09
N TYR A 533 21.68 15.01 -6.86
CA TYR A 533 21.07 13.69 -6.87
C TYR A 533 21.14 13.02 -8.25
N GLU A 534 20.77 13.73 -9.33
CA GLU A 534 20.86 13.23 -10.70
C GLU A 534 22.30 12.93 -11.14
N GLY A 535 23.26 13.78 -10.74
CA GLY A 535 24.68 13.57 -10.98
C GLY A 535 25.22 12.32 -10.29
N THR A 536 24.69 12.00 -9.11
CA THR A 536 25.07 10.81 -8.33
C THR A 536 24.48 9.53 -8.93
N MET A 537 23.27 9.58 -9.48
CA MET A 537 22.61 8.43 -10.13
C MET A 537 23.23 8.07 -11.50
N LYS A 538 23.66 9.07 -12.27
CA LYS A 538 24.39 8.84 -13.55
C LYS A 538 25.84 8.39 -13.35
N GLY A 539 26.35 8.46 -12.12
CA GLY A 539 27.73 8.17 -11.74
C GLY A 539 27.97 6.81 -11.06
N LYS A 540 27.17 5.77 -11.32
CA LYS A 540 27.59 4.38 -11.01
C LYS A 540 28.68 3.93 -11.98
N GLY A 541 29.87 4.49 -11.77
CA GLY A 541 31.05 4.26 -12.56
C GLY A 541 31.97 5.47 -12.49
N VAL A 542 32.54 5.73 -11.30
CA VAL A 542 33.88 6.29 -11.06
C VAL A 542 33.88 6.92 -9.67
N VAL A 543 34.69 6.33 -8.78
CA VAL A 543 35.15 6.95 -7.54
C VAL A 543 35.77 8.30 -7.90
N ASN A 544 35.25 9.40 -7.34
CA ASN A 544 36.07 10.59 -7.11
C ASN A 544 35.50 11.40 -5.94
N THR A 545 36.33 11.48 -4.90
CA THR A 545 36.31 12.45 -3.81
C THR A 545 35.99 13.86 -4.32
N VAL A 546 34.86 14.43 -3.89
CA VAL A 546 34.66 15.88 -3.95
C VAL A 546 35.29 16.46 -2.69
N LYS A 547 36.42 17.15 -2.88
CA LYS A 547 37.00 18.04 -1.87
C LYS A 547 35.98 19.12 -1.53
N ILE A 548 35.58 19.19 -0.27
CA ILE A 548 34.92 20.37 0.28
C ILE A 548 35.96 21.50 0.25
N CYS A 549 35.83 22.40 -0.72
CA CYS A 549 36.55 23.66 -0.67
C CYS A 549 35.97 24.49 0.47
N GLN A 550 36.75 24.68 1.53
CA GLN A 550 36.57 25.77 2.47
C GLN A 550 36.70 27.08 1.67
N GLY A 551 35.57 27.72 1.41
CA GLY A 551 35.49 29.09 0.92
C GLY A 551 34.97 29.96 2.04
N GLU A 552 35.84 30.78 2.60
CA GLU A 552 35.51 31.85 3.53
C GLU A 552 34.45 32.77 2.92
N ASN A 553 33.20 32.67 3.39
CA ASN A 553 32.22 33.75 3.22
C ASN A 553 31.97 34.38 4.58
N THR A 554 32.56 35.55 4.74
CA THR A 554 32.37 36.50 5.82
C THR A 554 30.87 36.81 5.96
N PHE A 555 30.29 36.40 7.08
CA PHE A 555 29.01 36.92 7.56
C PHE A 555 29.18 38.42 7.87
N GLN A 556 28.82 39.30 6.94
CA GLN A 556 28.48 40.68 7.31
C GLN A 556 27.05 40.69 7.83
N ARG A 557 26.91 40.93 9.14
CA ARG A 557 25.61 41.25 9.78
C ARG A 557 25.00 42.47 9.08
N PRO A 558 23.68 42.49 8.82
CA PRO A 558 23.01 43.73 8.45
C PRO A 558 23.12 44.71 9.63
N ILE A 559 23.70 45.87 9.36
CA ILE A 559 23.63 47.03 10.24
C ILE A 559 22.18 47.51 10.18
N LEU A 560 21.50 47.46 11.32
CA LEU A 560 20.23 48.15 11.55
C LEU A 560 20.48 49.65 11.35
N ASP A 561 19.97 50.20 10.26
CA ASP A 561 19.89 51.65 10.06
C ASP A 561 18.76 52.19 10.95
N GLN A 562 19.14 52.64 12.14
CA GLN A 562 18.34 53.56 12.94
C GLN A 562 18.49 54.96 12.37
N SER A 563 17.70 55.29 11.36
CA SER A 563 17.36 56.67 11.09
C SER A 563 16.05 56.76 10.32
N LEU A 564 14.97 57.13 11.02
CA LEU A 564 14.07 58.21 10.65
C LEU A 564 13.06 58.43 11.78
N ASN A 565 13.09 59.69 12.25
CA ASN A 565 12.12 60.31 13.13
C ASN A 565 10.70 60.32 12.54
#